data_AF-A0A212J432-F1
#
_entry.id   AF-A0A212J432-F1
#
_cell.length_a   1.000
_cell.length_b   1.000
_cell.length_c   1.000
_cell.angle_alpha   90.00
_cell.angle_beta   90.00
_cell.angle_gamma   90.00
#
_symmetry.space_group_name_H-M   'P 1'
#
loop_
_entity.id
_entity.type
_entity.pdbx_description
1 polymer ?
#
loop_
_entity_poly.entity_id
_entity_poly.type
_entity_poly.pdbx_seq_one_letter_code
_entity_poly.pdbx_strand_id
1 'polypeptide(L)'
;MNNKERLFELVRKEDVVLWIGAGFSKYAGYPMGGELAQIIYSNCTKEEKEVIGGNKALQDIANDFVNIRNGSRNQLLELLKENIIYNKPTSTEYHDLLSQIPHIKTIITTNYDTLLEDAYKERGQKIVIDSDVPYIKEDKTSIVKIHGDFTNSDKIVITKDDYTNFYNIDYNTPIWHLIKERIVTKTVVFIGYGMEDSNISAIFNKVSDTLGSNKKEMFFIAPNLPSLKQNELVRKGICYVNSTGEEFISGLIENINNNLLFDVERKYVSLDTANKYTVLNSGMYVGVKPVAEGNIIESLKPITGKALNQIFKFNLNDKNFSEKIMNSSITDEIVIPAELIMNPQMVINGIKHPLSDRLKEITLLPIPEKTFINFYFNDTDEFTDIPVDFYKGKGELKLKCRLKAGILTVLITLDTEKDEMKFSITSEHKDNGKLGRINDEILFYKLTLKLFEGNKMKLVTGNNFSISLDIPQMEFDKAIIRRLEYLERLKIIEKHYSVIFDNLVKITTADYKNVDLIYKNIVHNNILDNSEDGTISIETYNRSGRKDYKKDILKKDSFEAVNDKKQIANLHGHKLDIGYQYIKIEEPIYLNKERYISGKDKRLHVSCKANKCIVCFIESIE
;
A
#
# COMPACT_ATOMS: atom_id res chain seq x y z
N MET A 1 -33.13 18.92 0.77
CA MET A 1 -32.33 18.05 -0.11
C MET A 1 -32.85 18.26 -1.53
N ASN A 2 -31.97 18.45 -2.50
CA ASN A 2 -32.38 18.64 -3.90
C ASN A 2 -33.01 17.33 -4.43
N ASN A 3 -34.08 17.38 -5.22
CA ASN A 3 -34.71 16.18 -5.82
C ASN A 3 -33.68 15.29 -6.53
N LYS A 4 -32.68 15.90 -7.19
CA LYS A 4 -31.58 15.17 -7.85
C LYS A 4 -30.70 14.39 -6.88
N GLU A 5 -30.34 14.99 -5.74
CA GLU A 5 -29.53 14.33 -4.70
C GLU A 5 -30.28 13.19 -4.04
N ARG A 6 -31.57 13.40 -3.75
CA ARG A 6 -32.45 12.37 -3.20
C ARG A 6 -32.56 11.17 -4.14
N LEU A 7 -32.74 11.43 -5.43
CA LEU A 7 -32.78 10.40 -6.45
C LEU A 7 -31.46 9.61 -6.53
N PHE A 8 -30.31 10.28 -6.51
CA PHE A 8 -29.01 9.60 -6.48
C PHE A 8 -28.84 8.70 -5.25
N GLU A 9 -29.30 9.15 -4.07
CA GLU A 9 -29.30 8.33 -2.85
C GLU A 9 -30.13 7.05 -3.02
N LEU A 10 -31.33 7.16 -3.60
CA LEU A 10 -32.22 6.01 -3.84
C LEU A 10 -31.63 5.02 -4.84
N VAL A 11 -30.93 5.50 -5.89
CA VAL A 11 -30.19 4.63 -6.82
C VAL A 11 -29.06 3.90 -6.09
N ARG A 12 -28.24 4.61 -5.30
CA ARG A 12 -27.13 3.99 -4.52
C ARG A 12 -27.62 2.92 -3.54
N LYS A 13 -28.87 3.03 -3.08
CA LYS A 13 -29.57 2.06 -2.22
C LYS A 13 -30.23 0.90 -2.97
N GLU A 14 -30.05 0.80 -4.28
CA GLU A 14 -30.69 -0.22 -5.13
C GLU A 14 -32.24 -0.18 -5.03
N ASP A 15 -32.82 0.99 -4.76
CA ASP A 15 -34.27 1.16 -4.51
C ASP A 15 -35.03 1.77 -5.70
N VAL A 16 -34.46 1.70 -6.90
CA VAL A 16 -34.98 2.36 -8.10
C VAL A 16 -35.29 1.36 -9.23
N VAL A 17 -36.41 1.60 -9.91
CA VAL A 17 -36.71 1.06 -11.24
C VAL A 17 -36.71 2.21 -12.25
N LEU A 18 -35.99 2.03 -13.37
CA LEU A 18 -36.00 3.02 -14.44
C LEU A 18 -37.15 2.74 -15.40
N TRP A 19 -37.82 3.80 -15.83
CA TRP A 19 -38.81 3.79 -16.89
C TRP A 19 -38.30 4.64 -18.05
N ILE A 20 -37.79 3.98 -19.09
CA ILE A 20 -37.08 4.63 -20.19
C ILE A 20 -37.99 4.72 -21.42
N GLY A 21 -38.10 5.92 -21.98
CA GLY A 21 -38.83 6.18 -23.23
C GLY A 21 -37.91 6.60 -24.38
N ALA A 22 -38.52 6.87 -25.54
CA ALA A 22 -37.81 7.11 -26.79
C ALA A 22 -36.90 8.37 -26.74
N GLY A 23 -37.19 9.30 -25.82
CA GLY A 23 -36.35 10.47 -25.60
C GLY A 23 -34.93 10.15 -25.13
N PHE A 24 -34.71 8.99 -24.47
CA PHE A 24 -33.36 8.56 -24.09
C PHE A 24 -32.57 7.99 -25.29
N SER A 25 -33.25 7.47 -26.31
CA SER A 25 -32.64 7.00 -27.56
C SER A 25 -32.44 8.14 -28.59
N LYS A 26 -32.90 9.35 -28.31
CA LYS A 26 -32.85 10.48 -29.26
C LYS A 26 -31.42 10.87 -29.63
N TYR A 27 -30.49 10.93 -28.68
CA TYR A 27 -29.09 11.27 -28.93
C TYR A 27 -28.39 10.23 -29.83
N ALA A 28 -28.89 8.99 -29.83
CA ALA A 28 -28.41 7.90 -30.67
C ALA A 28 -28.97 7.97 -32.10
N GLY A 29 -29.79 8.97 -32.43
CA GLY A 29 -30.37 9.17 -33.76
C GLY A 29 -31.68 8.43 -34.00
N TYR A 30 -32.33 7.90 -32.96
CA TYR A 30 -33.63 7.25 -33.08
C TYR A 30 -34.79 8.26 -32.99
N PRO A 31 -35.88 8.01 -33.74
CA PRO A 31 -37.01 8.93 -33.78
C PRO A 31 -37.80 8.88 -32.47
N MET A 32 -38.23 10.06 -32.00
CA MET A 32 -39.30 10.17 -31.01
C MET A 32 -40.65 9.76 -31.63
N GLY A 33 -41.67 9.51 -30.81
CA GLY A 33 -42.99 9.09 -31.30
C GLY A 33 -43.60 10.04 -32.35
N GLY A 34 -43.45 11.35 -32.18
CA GLY A 34 -43.92 12.34 -33.16
C GLY A 34 -43.14 12.31 -34.48
N GLU A 35 -41.84 12.06 -34.43
CA GLU A 35 -40.98 11.93 -35.64
C GLU A 35 -41.33 10.63 -36.37
N LEU A 36 -41.60 9.55 -35.64
CA LEU A 36 -42.05 8.29 -36.21
C LEU A 36 -43.42 8.41 -36.88
N ALA A 37 -44.34 9.19 -36.30
CA ALA A 37 -45.63 9.49 -36.92
C ALA A 37 -45.44 10.20 -38.28
N GLN A 38 -44.50 11.15 -38.35
CA GLN A 38 -44.15 11.85 -39.59
C GLN A 38 -43.52 10.92 -40.63
N ILE A 39 -42.68 9.96 -40.21
CA ILE A 39 -42.10 8.95 -41.11
C ILE A 39 -43.21 8.08 -41.73
N ILE A 40 -44.14 7.58 -40.92
CA ILE A 40 -45.28 6.78 -41.40
C ILE A 40 -46.15 7.61 -42.36
N TYR A 41 -46.53 8.82 -41.95
CA TYR A 41 -47.35 9.71 -42.77
C TYR A 41 -46.66 10.07 -44.09
N SER A 42 -45.34 10.29 -44.08
CA SER A 42 -44.59 10.65 -45.28
C SER A 42 -44.57 9.53 -46.33
N ASN A 43 -44.64 8.26 -45.89
CA ASN A 43 -44.71 7.07 -46.74
C ASN A 43 -46.10 6.80 -47.35
N CYS A 44 -47.09 7.65 -47.05
CA CYS A 44 -48.40 7.60 -47.69
C CYS A 44 -48.40 8.31 -49.05
N THR A 45 -49.25 7.85 -49.99
CA THR A 45 -49.50 8.57 -51.25
C THR A 45 -50.21 9.91 -51.00
N LYS A 46 -50.35 10.74 -52.04
CA LYS A 46 -51.03 12.03 -51.91
C LYS A 46 -52.50 11.85 -51.51
N GLU A 47 -53.18 10.89 -52.13
CA GLU A 47 -54.58 10.56 -51.87
C GLU A 47 -54.76 10.01 -50.44
N GLU A 48 -53.84 9.17 -49.98
CA GLU A 48 -53.86 8.63 -48.62
C GLU A 48 -53.66 9.71 -47.56
N LYS A 49 -52.77 10.68 -47.82
CA LYS A 49 -52.53 11.81 -46.93
C LYS A 49 -53.78 12.68 -46.74
N GLU A 50 -54.58 12.86 -47.78
CA GLU A 50 -55.85 13.59 -47.70
C GLU A 50 -56.87 12.89 -46.80
N VAL A 51 -56.84 11.55 -46.74
CA VAL A 51 -57.72 10.75 -45.87
C VAL A 51 -57.22 10.71 -44.42
N ILE A 52 -55.93 10.47 -44.22
CA ILE A 52 -55.34 10.31 -42.87
C ILE A 52 -55.30 11.65 -42.14
N GLY A 53 -54.76 12.70 -42.77
CA GLY A 53 -54.47 13.98 -42.11
C GLY A 53 -53.26 13.91 -41.16
N GLY A 54 -52.28 14.82 -41.35
CA GLY A 54 -50.94 14.67 -40.77
C GLY A 54 -50.71 15.16 -39.34
N ASN A 55 -51.69 15.82 -38.69
CA ASN A 55 -51.51 16.38 -37.34
C ASN A 55 -52.20 15.54 -36.26
N LYS A 56 -51.87 14.24 -36.22
CA LYS A 56 -52.38 13.29 -35.22
C LYS A 56 -51.22 12.66 -34.44
N ALA A 57 -51.54 12.06 -33.29
CA ALA A 57 -50.58 11.30 -32.51
C ALA A 57 -50.14 10.02 -33.24
N LEU A 58 -48.99 9.45 -32.85
CA LEU A 58 -48.41 8.26 -33.48
C LEU A 58 -49.43 7.12 -33.60
N GLN A 59 -50.16 6.85 -32.52
CA GLN A 59 -51.10 5.73 -32.49
C GLN A 59 -52.26 5.87 -33.46
N ASP A 60 -52.75 7.10 -33.69
CA ASP A 60 -53.82 7.36 -34.65
C ASP A 60 -53.28 7.28 -36.09
N ILE A 61 -52.11 7.88 -36.38
CA ILE A 61 -51.47 7.77 -37.71
C ILE A 61 -51.17 6.31 -38.06
N ALA A 62 -50.61 5.54 -37.12
CA ALA A 62 -50.30 4.14 -37.33
C ALA A 62 -51.58 3.30 -37.54
N ASN A 63 -52.67 3.59 -36.82
CA ASN A 63 -53.94 2.91 -37.01
C ASN A 63 -54.54 3.19 -38.38
N ASP A 64 -54.59 4.45 -38.78
CA ASP A 64 -55.13 4.84 -40.08
C ASP A 64 -54.29 4.25 -41.22
N PHE A 65 -52.96 4.25 -41.07
CA PHE A 65 -52.03 3.62 -42.01
C PHE A 65 -52.30 2.11 -42.19
N VAL A 66 -52.56 1.39 -41.10
CA VAL A 66 -52.92 -0.04 -41.16
C VAL A 66 -54.31 -0.25 -41.77
N ASN A 67 -55.28 0.61 -41.46
CA ASN A 67 -56.64 0.54 -41.99
C ASN A 67 -56.69 0.70 -43.52
N ILE A 68 -55.97 1.69 -44.07
CA ILE A 68 -55.88 1.88 -45.53
C ILE A 68 -55.10 0.74 -46.23
N ARG A 69 -54.46 -0.14 -45.47
CA ARG A 69 -53.79 -1.37 -45.95
C ARG A 69 -54.62 -2.62 -45.66
N ASN A 70 -55.94 -2.48 -45.52
CA ASN A 70 -56.87 -3.58 -45.23
C ASN A 70 -56.53 -4.36 -43.95
N GLY A 71 -56.03 -3.67 -42.92
CA GLY A 71 -55.65 -4.27 -41.65
C GLY A 71 -54.26 -4.93 -41.63
N SER A 72 -53.52 -4.89 -42.75
CA SER A 72 -52.16 -5.47 -42.81
C SER A 72 -51.13 -4.57 -42.12
N ARG A 73 -50.36 -5.17 -41.19
CA ARG A 73 -49.27 -4.49 -40.46
C ARG A 73 -47.93 -4.54 -41.19
N ASN A 74 -47.80 -5.29 -42.28
CA ASN A 74 -46.50 -5.61 -42.89
C ASN A 74 -45.70 -4.36 -43.28
N GLN A 75 -46.33 -3.38 -43.94
CA GLN A 75 -45.65 -2.15 -44.33
C GLN A 75 -45.27 -1.30 -43.12
N LEU A 76 -46.12 -1.26 -42.09
CA LEU A 76 -45.81 -0.53 -40.85
C LEU A 76 -44.60 -1.16 -40.17
N LEU A 77 -44.58 -2.48 -40.02
CA LEU A 77 -43.47 -3.22 -39.43
C LEU A 77 -42.17 -3.04 -40.21
N GLU A 78 -42.23 -3.00 -41.55
CA GLU A 78 -41.05 -2.76 -42.37
C GLU A 78 -40.49 -1.34 -42.15
N LEU A 79 -41.35 -0.32 -42.15
CA LEU A 79 -40.94 1.05 -41.84
C LEU A 79 -40.30 1.16 -40.45
N LEU A 80 -40.86 0.47 -39.45
CA LEU A 80 -40.28 0.44 -38.12
C LEU A 80 -38.90 -0.26 -38.13
N LYS A 81 -38.74 -1.38 -38.85
CA LYS A 81 -37.44 -2.05 -38.97
C LYS A 81 -36.40 -1.18 -39.65
N GLU A 82 -36.74 -0.54 -40.77
CA GLU A 82 -35.84 0.33 -41.52
C GLU A 82 -35.32 1.49 -40.65
N ASN A 83 -36.18 2.10 -39.85
CA ASN A 83 -35.85 3.30 -39.08
C ASN A 83 -35.28 3.00 -37.68
N ILE A 84 -35.53 1.81 -37.13
CA ILE A 84 -35.18 1.47 -35.73
C ILE A 84 -34.23 0.27 -35.62
N ILE A 85 -34.34 -0.73 -36.48
CA ILE A 85 -33.55 -1.97 -36.35
C ILE A 85 -32.37 -1.99 -37.31
N TYR A 86 -32.59 -1.58 -38.56
CA TYR A 86 -31.55 -1.56 -39.58
C TYR A 86 -30.73 -0.26 -39.53
N ASN A 87 -31.28 0.79 -38.92
CA ASN A 87 -30.56 2.03 -38.70
C ASN A 87 -29.51 1.86 -37.59
N LYS A 88 -28.26 2.20 -37.88
CA LYS A 88 -27.17 2.12 -36.90
C LYS A 88 -27.23 3.33 -35.95
N PRO A 89 -27.02 3.13 -34.64
CA PRO A 89 -26.96 4.24 -33.70
C PRO A 89 -25.82 5.19 -34.06
N THR A 90 -26.08 6.49 -33.95
CA THR A 90 -25.05 7.54 -34.07
C THR A 90 -24.09 7.49 -32.89
N SER A 91 -24.58 7.10 -31.70
CA SER A 91 -23.79 6.89 -30.49
C SER A 91 -24.51 5.91 -29.55
N THR A 92 -23.76 5.13 -28.79
CA THR A 92 -24.25 4.23 -27.73
C THR A 92 -23.82 4.67 -26.33
N GLU A 93 -23.08 5.78 -26.21
CA GLU A 93 -22.34 6.20 -25.02
C GLU A 93 -23.14 6.11 -23.71
N TYR A 94 -24.34 6.71 -23.65
CA TYR A 94 -25.12 6.75 -22.41
C TYR A 94 -25.86 5.45 -22.10
N HIS A 95 -26.17 4.63 -23.10
CA HIS A 95 -26.64 3.25 -22.88
C HIS A 95 -25.50 2.39 -22.31
N ASP A 96 -24.29 2.54 -22.86
CA ASP A 96 -23.08 1.86 -22.37
C ASP A 96 -22.73 2.30 -20.94
N LEU A 97 -22.81 3.59 -20.62
CA LEU A 97 -22.61 4.13 -19.27
C LEU A 97 -23.69 3.64 -18.29
N LEU A 98 -24.96 3.67 -18.68
CA LEU A 98 -26.05 3.13 -17.85
C LEU A 98 -25.82 1.64 -17.54
N SER A 99 -25.35 0.87 -18.52
CA SER A 99 -25.04 -0.55 -18.33
C SER A 99 -23.95 -0.77 -17.28
N GLN A 100 -23.08 0.20 -17.03
CA GLN A 100 -22.00 0.12 -16.03
C GLN A 100 -22.48 0.42 -14.61
N ILE A 101 -23.79 0.63 -14.41
CA ILE A 101 -24.42 0.93 -13.12
C ILE A 101 -25.26 -0.30 -12.65
N PRO A 102 -24.66 -1.32 -12.01
CA PRO A 102 -25.36 -2.52 -11.55
C PRO A 102 -26.32 -2.27 -10.38
N HIS A 103 -26.39 -1.04 -9.87
CA HIS A 103 -27.37 -0.59 -8.88
C HIS A 103 -28.80 -0.65 -9.45
N ILE A 104 -28.94 -0.48 -10.77
CA ILE A 104 -30.23 -0.58 -11.46
C ILE A 104 -30.48 -2.05 -11.82
N LYS A 105 -31.41 -2.67 -11.08
CA LYS A 105 -31.78 -4.09 -11.25
C LYS A 105 -32.90 -4.29 -12.27
N THR A 106 -33.70 -3.26 -12.53
CA THR A 106 -34.83 -3.36 -13.46
C THR A 106 -34.98 -2.06 -14.25
N ILE A 107 -35.14 -2.22 -15.56
CA ILE A 107 -35.46 -1.18 -16.52
C ILE A 107 -36.74 -1.61 -17.22
N ILE A 108 -37.75 -0.77 -17.21
CA ILE A 108 -38.97 -0.92 -17.98
C ILE A 108 -38.88 0.08 -19.14
N THR A 109 -39.18 -0.36 -20.36
CA THR A 109 -39.06 0.49 -21.55
C THR A 109 -40.24 0.32 -22.49
N THR A 110 -40.63 1.43 -23.12
CA THR A 110 -41.57 1.47 -24.24
C THR A 110 -40.86 1.51 -25.60
N ASN A 111 -39.52 1.44 -25.61
CA ASN A 111 -38.74 1.56 -26.83
C ASN A 111 -38.70 0.25 -27.60
N TYR A 112 -38.74 0.35 -28.92
CA TYR A 112 -38.61 -0.80 -29.82
C TYR A 112 -37.16 -1.13 -30.17
N ASP A 113 -36.25 -0.15 -30.09
CA ASP A 113 -34.81 -0.31 -30.35
C ASP A 113 -34.14 -1.32 -29.40
N THR A 114 -32.93 -1.76 -29.75
CA THR A 114 -32.18 -2.78 -29.00
C THR A 114 -31.04 -2.20 -28.15
N LEU A 115 -30.97 -0.88 -27.98
CA LEU A 115 -29.79 -0.22 -27.40
C LEU A 115 -29.51 -0.64 -25.96
N LEU A 116 -30.56 -0.87 -25.17
CA LEU A 116 -30.42 -1.36 -23.80
C LEU A 116 -29.87 -2.79 -23.80
N GLU A 117 -30.42 -3.66 -24.63
CA GLU A 117 -30.01 -5.05 -24.76
C GLU A 117 -28.55 -5.16 -25.22
N ASP A 118 -28.18 -4.36 -26.22
CA ASP A 118 -26.84 -4.33 -26.81
C ASP A 118 -25.78 -3.79 -25.84
N ALA A 119 -26.13 -2.83 -24.97
CA ALA A 119 -25.24 -2.29 -23.95
C ALA A 119 -25.05 -3.27 -22.78
N TYR A 120 -26.13 -3.90 -22.31
CA TYR A 120 -26.07 -4.82 -21.17
C TYR A 120 -25.50 -6.20 -21.53
N LYS A 121 -25.74 -6.70 -22.76
CA LYS A 121 -25.28 -8.02 -23.24
C LYS A 121 -25.63 -9.12 -22.22
N GLU A 122 -24.67 -9.98 -21.88
CA GLU A 122 -24.84 -11.06 -20.90
C GLU A 122 -25.23 -10.61 -19.48
N ARG A 123 -25.00 -9.33 -19.14
CA ARG A 123 -25.37 -8.76 -17.84
C ARG A 123 -26.83 -8.32 -17.78
N GLY A 124 -27.50 -8.25 -18.93
CA GLY A 124 -28.93 -7.96 -19.04
C GLY A 124 -29.72 -9.22 -19.38
N GLN A 125 -31.03 -9.14 -19.14
CA GLN A 125 -31.99 -10.13 -19.62
C GLN A 125 -33.24 -9.41 -20.13
N LYS A 126 -33.57 -9.65 -21.40
CA LYS A 126 -34.74 -9.09 -22.06
C LYS A 126 -35.98 -9.89 -21.67
N ILE A 127 -37.05 -9.19 -21.29
CA ILE A 127 -38.35 -9.76 -20.91
C ILE A 127 -39.41 -9.04 -21.75
N VAL A 128 -40.12 -9.78 -22.60
CA VAL A 128 -41.12 -9.24 -23.53
C VAL A 128 -42.47 -9.90 -23.32
N ILE A 129 -42.48 -11.20 -22.98
CA ILE A 129 -43.69 -12.01 -22.85
C ILE A 129 -43.69 -12.80 -21.54
N ASP A 130 -44.86 -13.30 -21.14
CA ASP A 130 -45.03 -14.01 -19.85
C ASP A 130 -44.12 -15.23 -19.70
N SER A 131 -43.81 -15.93 -20.80
CA SER A 131 -42.91 -17.09 -20.79
C SER A 131 -41.45 -16.74 -20.49
N ASP A 132 -41.06 -15.47 -20.51
CA ASP A 132 -39.71 -15.03 -20.17
C ASP A 132 -39.52 -14.90 -18.65
N VAL A 133 -40.61 -14.68 -17.90
CA VAL A 133 -40.58 -14.39 -16.45
C VAL A 133 -39.92 -15.51 -15.61
N PRO A 134 -40.17 -16.80 -15.87
CA PRO A 134 -39.54 -17.88 -15.10
C PRO A 134 -38.00 -17.95 -15.23
N TYR A 135 -37.41 -17.30 -16.24
CA TYR A 135 -35.97 -17.34 -16.51
C TYR A 135 -35.20 -16.16 -15.93
N ILE A 136 -35.89 -15.26 -15.22
CA ILE A 136 -35.29 -14.08 -14.57
C ILE A 136 -34.26 -14.53 -13.54
N LYS A 137 -33.01 -14.05 -13.70
CA LYS A 137 -31.91 -14.25 -12.75
C LYS A 137 -31.64 -12.98 -11.97
N GLU A 138 -31.35 -13.12 -10.68
CA GLU A 138 -31.09 -11.99 -9.76
C GLU A 138 -29.76 -11.27 -10.08
N ASP A 139 -28.80 -11.97 -10.66
CA ASP A 139 -27.47 -11.43 -10.97
C ASP A 139 -27.44 -10.56 -12.24
N LYS A 140 -28.54 -10.55 -13.03
CA LYS A 140 -28.72 -9.81 -14.28
C LYS A 140 -29.74 -8.68 -14.15
N THR A 141 -29.55 -7.60 -14.90
CA THR A 141 -30.54 -6.51 -14.99
C THR A 141 -31.70 -6.92 -15.89
N SER A 142 -32.92 -6.87 -15.37
CA SER A 142 -34.15 -7.13 -16.13
C SER A 142 -34.51 -5.93 -17.02
N ILE A 143 -34.61 -6.15 -18.32
CA ILE A 143 -35.04 -5.15 -19.33
C ILE A 143 -36.43 -5.58 -19.83
N VAL A 144 -37.47 -4.96 -19.29
CA VAL A 144 -38.87 -5.29 -19.57
C VAL A 144 -39.41 -4.39 -20.69
N LYS A 145 -39.70 -4.97 -21.85
CA LYS A 145 -40.21 -4.24 -23.03
C LYS A 145 -41.72 -4.40 -23.12
N ILE A 146 -42.43 -3.44 -22.55
CA ILE A 146 -43.90 -3.52 -22.40
C ILE A 146 -44.66 -3.26 -23.71
N HIS A 147 -44.06 -2.57 -24.67
CA HIS A 147 -44.66 -2.34 -25.99
C HIS A 147 -44.22 -3.38 -27.04
N GLY A 148 -43.64 -4.50 -26.59
CA GLY A 148 -43.15 -5.55 -27.46
C GLY A 148 -41.81 -5.24 -28.12
N ASP A 149 -41.38 -6.15 -28.99
CA ASP A 149 -40.18 -6.00 -29.80
C ASP A 149 -40.32 -6.77 -31.13
N PHE A 150 -39.29 -6.72 -31.97
CA PHE A 150 -39.30 -7.39 -33.28
C PHE A 150 -39.06 -8.90 -33.24
N THR A 151 -38.80 -9.50 -32.06
CA THR A 151 -38.78 -10.97 -31.92
C THR A 151 -40.18 -11.54 -31.92
N ASN A 152 -41.16 -10.77 -31.45
CA ASN A 152 -42.59 -11.08 -31.51
C ASN A 152 -43.34 -9.89 -32.13
N SER A 153 -43.14 -9.62 -33.43
CA SER A 153 -43.65 -8.42 -34.11
C SER A 153 -45.16 -8.22 -34.00
N ASP A 154 -45.93 -9.30 -33.86
CA ASP A 154 -47.39 -9.27 -33.71
C ASP A 154 -47.84 -8.71 -32.35
N LYS A 155 -46.92 -8.63 -31.38
CA LYS A 155 -47.17 -8.08 -30.03
C LYS A 155 -46.70 -6.64 -29.87
N ILE A 156 -46.19 -6.01 -30.94
CA ILE A 156 -45.76 -4.60 -30.90
C ILE A 156 -47.00 -3.72 -30.68
N VAL A 157 -46.95 -2.86 -29.66
CA VAL A 157 -48.03 -1.92 -29.34
C VAL A 157 -47.75 -0.57 -29.99
N ILE A 158 -48.42 -0.26 -31.10
CA ILE A 158 -48.22 1.02 -31.81
C ILE A 158 -49.50 1.63 -32.36
N THR A 159 -50.48 0.84 -32.81
CA THR A 159 -51.75 1.39 -33.33
C THR A 159 -52.73 1.70 -32.21
N LYS A 160 -53.70 2.59 -32.46
CA LYS A 160 -54.78 2.87 -31.51
C LYS A 160 -55.50 1.62 -31.02
N ASP A 161 -55.74 0.66 -31.92
CA ASP A 161 -56.34 -0.62 -31.55
C ASP A 161 -55.42 -1.43 -30.63
N ASP A 162 -54.10 -1.42 -30.85
CA ASP A 162 -53.13 -2.05 -29.95
C ASP A 162 -53.19 -1.41 -28.55
N TYR A 163 -53.18 -0.08 -28.46
CA TYR A 163 -53.29 0.63 -27.18
C TYR A 163 -54.61 0.32 -26.47
N THR A 164 -55.72 0.25 -27.21
CA THR A 164 -57.04 -0.08 -26.65
C THR A 164 -57.07 -1.52 -26.12
N ASN A 165 -56.53 -2.46 -26.89
CA ASN A 165 -56.40 -3.85 -26.46
C ASN A 165 -55.48 -3.96 -25.24
N PHE A 166 -54.39 -3.20 -25.21
CA PHE A 166 -53.46 -3.14 -24.09
C PHE A 166 -54.10 -2.60 -22.80
N TYR A 167 -55.00 -1.62 -22.91
CA TYR A 167 -55.79 -1.13 -21.78
C TYR A 167 -56.74 -2.21 -21.22
N ASN A 168 -57.30 -3.02 -22.12
CA ASN A 168 -58.22 -4.11 -21.78
C ASN A 168 -57.51 -5.44 -21.47
N ILE A 169 -56.18 -5.48 -21.45
CA ILE A 169 -55.41 -6.69 -21.10
C ILE A 169 -55.76 -7.13 -19.69
N ASP A 170 -55.84 -8.46 -19.51
CA ASP A 170 -55.82 -9.04 -18.18
C ASP A 170 -54.50 -8.71 -17.48
N TYR A 171 -54.53 -7.77 -16.54
CA TYR A 171 -53.35 -7.43 -15.75
C TYR A 171 -52.95 -8.52 -14.75
N ASN A 172 -53.61 -9.69 -14.75
CA ASN A 172 -53.27 -10.84 -13.91
C ASN A 172 -52.30 -11.82 -14.58
N THR A 173 -51.47 -11.36 -15.53
CA THR A 173 -50.40 -12.17 -16.09
C THR A 173 -49.08 -12.04 -15.32
N PRO A 174 -48.16 -13.03 -15.42
CA PRO A 174 -46.85 -12.98 -14.77
C PRO A 174 -46.05 -11.70 -15.01
N ILE A 175 -45.96 -11.19 -16.25
CA ILE A 175 -45.18 -9.98 -16.55
C ILE A 175 -45.78 -8.74 -15.87
N TRP A 176 -47.11 -8.66 -15.80
CA TRP A 176 -47.80 -7.54 -15.17
C TRP A 176 -47.74 -7.60 -13.65
N HIS A 177 -47.74 -8.79 -13.04
CA HIS A 177 -47.46 -8.93 -11.61
C HIS A 177 -46.05 -8.45 -11.27
N LEU A 178 -45.05 -8.79 -12.08
CA LEU A 178 -43.69 -8.29 -11.93
C LEU A 178 -43.64 -6.76 -12.01
N ILE A 179 -44.25 -6.15 -13.03
CA ILE A 179 -44.26 -4.69 -13.21
C ILE A 179 -44.96 -4.00 -12.02
N LYS A 180 -46.14 -4.48 -11.61
CA LYS A 180 -46.88 -3.93 -10.47
C LYS A 180 -46.07 -4.03 -9.19
N GLU A 181 -45.44 -5.17 -8.94
CA GLU A 181 -44.58 -5.35 -7.76
C GLU A 181 -43.46 -4.31 -7.77
N ARG A 182 -42.75 -4.12 -8.89
CA ARG A 182 -41.66 -3.14 -8.98
C ARG A 182 -42.15 -1.70 -8.76
N ILE A 183 -43.30 -1.33 -9.32
CA ILE A 183 -43.92 -0.01 -9.12
C ILE A 183 -44.28 0.22 -7.65
N VAL A 184 -44.74 -0.82 -6.95
CA VAL A 184 -45.17 -0.74 -5.54
C VAL A 184 -43.97 -0.71 -4.59
N THR A 185 -42.94 -1.52 -4.85
CA THR A 185 -41.82 -1.73 -3.91
C THR A 185 -40.64 -0.80 -4.15
N LYS A 186 -40.49 -0.22 -5.35
CA LYS A 186 -39.37 0.63 -5.74
C LYS A 186 -39.80 2.05 -6.12
N THR A 187 -38.86 2.98 -6.04
CA THR A 187 -39.02 4.32 -6.61
C THR A 187 -38.92 4.26 -8.13
N VAL A 188 -39.92 4.83 -8.81
CA VAL A 188 -40.01 4.82 -10.27
C VAL A 188 -39.41 6.11 -10.82
N VAL A 189 -38.55 5.99 -11.84
CA VAL A 189 -37.82 7.11 -12.42
C VAL A 189 -38.03 7.14 -13.93
N PHE A 190 -38.77 8.13 -14.41
CA PHE A 190 -39.04 8.33 -15.82
C PHE A 190 -37.91 9.12 -16.49
N ILE A 191 -37.33 8.57 -17.56
CA ILE A 191 -36.25 9.19 -18.36
C ILE A 191 -36.62 9.13 -19.83
N GLY A 192 -36.63 10.28 -20.50
CA GLY A 192 -36.96 10.34 -21.94
C GLY A 192 -38.38 9.87 -22.27
N TYR A 193 -39.27 9.86 -21.28
CA TYR A 193 -40.62 9.33 -21.39
C TYR A 193 -41.64 10.43 -21.70
N GLY A 194 -42.50 10.21 -22.70
CA GLY A 194 -43.63 11.08 -22.99
C GLY A 194 -44.81 10.71 -22.09
N MET A 195 -45.24 11.60 -21.21
CA MET A 195 -46.41 11.38 -20.32
C MET A 195 -47.77 11.30 -21.05
N GLU A 196 -47.78 11.31 -22.38
CA GLU A 196 -48.98 11.28 -23.22
C GLU A 196 -49.50 9.86 -23.44
N ASP A 197 -48.77 8.85 -22.98
CA ASP A 197 -49.21 7.46 -22.98
C ASP A 197 -50.26 7.22 -21.88
N SER A 198 -51.51 7.19 -22.33
CA SER A 198 -52.69 7.01 -21.47
C SER A 198 -52.74 5.64 -20.77
N ASN A 199 -52.14 4.61 -21.35
CA ASN A 199 -52.21 3.25 -20.81
C ASN A 199 -51.36 3.09 -19.57
N ILE A 200 -50.15 3.63 -19.64
CA ILE A 200 -49.21 3.61 -18.52
C ILE A 200 -49.71 4.52 -17.40
N SER A 201 -50.20 5.70 -17.76
CA SER A 201 -50.84 6.61 -16.81
C SER A 201 -51.97 5.91 -16.03
N ALA A 202 -52.79 5.08 -16.67
CA ALA A 202 -53.86 4.34 -16.00
C ALA A 202 -53.35 3.33 -14.97
N ILE A 203 -52.29 2.59 -15.28
CA ILE A 203 -51.68 1.62 -14.34
C ILE A 203 -51.12 2.36 -13.11
N PHE A 204 -50.38 3.44 -13.33
CA PHE A 204 -49.82 4.24 -12.24
C PHE A 204 -50.90 4.93 -11.39
N ASN A 205 -51.97 5.43 -12.02
CA ASN A 205 -53.11 5.99 -11.30
C ASN A 205 -53.76 4.92 -10.42
N LYS A 206 -54.03 3.73 -10.95
CA LYS A 206 -54.63 2.63 -10.18
C LYS A 206 -53.78 2.21 -8.99
N VAL A 207 -52.46 2.11 -9.16
CA VAL A 207 -51.53 1.82 -8.06
C VAL A 207 -51.50 2.98 -7.06
N SER A 208 -51.45 4.22 -7.53
CA SER A 208 -51.44 5.42 -6.68
C SER A 208 -52.73 5.55 -5.85
N ASP A 209 -53.88 5.29 -6.46
CA ASP A 209 -55.19 5.34 -5.80
C ASP A 209 -55.30 4.26 -4.71
N THR A 210 -54.72 3.08 -4.94
CA THR A 210 -54.72 1.97 -3.98
C THR A 210 -53.79 2.25 -2.80
N LEU A 211 -52.61 2.81 -3.04
CA LEU A 211 -51.60 3.05 -2.00
C LEU A 211 -51.79 4.38 -1.24
N GLY A 212 -52.47 5.35 -1.85
CA GLY A 212 -52.67 6.68 -1.27
C GLY A 212 -51.35 7.36 -0.89
N SER A 213 -51.24 7.78 0.37
CA SER A 213 -50.04 8.42 0.92
C SER A 213 -48.86 7.47 1.16
N ASN A 214 -49.08 6.15 1.10
CA ASN A 214 -48.03 5.16 1.34
C ASN A 214 -47.24 4.79 0.07
N LYS A 215 -47.53 5.45 -1.06
CA LYS A 215 -46.79 5.23 -2.30
C LYS A 215 -45.34 5.69 -2.17
N LYS A 216 -44.44 4.98 -2.87
CA LYS A 216 -43.05 5.40 -3.04
C LYS A 216 -42.96 6.70 -3.84
N GLU A 217 -41.88 7.44 -3.63
CA GLU A 217 -41.55 8.62 -4.44
C GLU A 217 -41.41 8.22 -5.91
N MET A 218 -41.83 9.10 -6.81
CA MET A 218 -41.65 8.95 -8.26
C MET A 218 -40.91 10.17 -8.79
N PHE A 219 -40.02 9.97 -9.77
CA PHE A 219 -39.21 11.05 -10.34
C PHE A 219 -39.41 11.14 -11.85
N PHE A 220 -39.44 12.35 -12.38
CA PHE A 220 -39.51 12.62 -13.80
C PHE A 220 -38.33 13.49 -14.24
N ILE A 221 -37.45 12.92 -15.06
CA ILE A 221 -36.26 13.59 -15.59
C ILE A 221 -36.57 14.08 -17.00
N ALA A 222 -36.59 15.40 -17.17
CA ALA A 222 -36.67 16.03 -18.47
C ALA A 222 -36.03 17.43 -18.43
N PRO A 223 -35.44 17.88 -19.54
CA PRO A 223 -34.89 19.23 -19.62
C PRO A 223 -36.00 20.26 -19.86
N ASN A 224 -35.93 21.38 -19.15
CA ASN A 224 -36.69 22.61 -19.43
C ASN A 224 -38.21 22.44 -19.54
N LEU A 225 -38.80 21.61 -18.66
CA LEU A 225 -40.24 21.37 -18.67
C LEU A 225 -41.02 22.66 -18.32
N PRO A 226 -42.07 23.06 -19.07
CA PRO A 226 -42.86 24.25 -18.74
C PRO A 226 -43.58 24.15 -17.39
N SER A 227 -43.76 25.28 -16.69
CA SER A 227 -44.34 25.32 -15.33
C SER A 227 -45.72 24.66 -15.22
N LEU A 228 -46.55 24.75 -16.27
CA LEU A 228 -47.85 24.07 -16.31
C LEU A 228 -47.72 22.55 -16.22
N LYS A 229 -46.78 21.96 -16.97
CA LYS A 229 -46.49 20.51 -16.92
C LYS A 229 -45.81 20.12 -15.61
N GLN A 230 -44.96 20.99 -15.04
CA GLN A 230 -44.39 20.77 -13.70
C GLN A 230 -45.50 20.71 -12.62
N ASN A 231 -46.46 21.63 -12.66
CA ASN A 231 -47.60 21.62 -11.74
C ASN A 231 -48.47 20.36 -11.89
N GLU A 232 -48.63 19.86 -13.11
CA GLU A 232 -49.31 18.59 -13.36
C GLU A 232 -48.59 17.40 -12.71
N LEU A 233 -47.27 17.32 -12.84
CA LEU A 233 -46.44 16.30 -12.18
C LEU A 233 -46.61 16.35 -10.66
N VAL A 234 -46.57 17.54 -10.07
CA VAL A 234 -46.75 17.74 -8.62
C VAL A 234 -48.12 17.23 -8.17
N ARG A 235 -49.20 17.50 -8.92
CA ARG A 235 -50.54 16.98 -8.61
C ARG A 235 -50.62 15.46 -8.67
N LYS A 236 -49.83 14.83 -9.55
CA LYS A 236 -49.68 13.37 -9.64
C LYS A 236 -48.74 12.80 -8.57
N GLY A 237 -48.08 13.66 -7.78
CA GLY A 237 -47.10 13.27 -6.76
C GLY A 237 -45.78 12.78 -7.37
N ILE A 238 -45.37 13.37 -8.50
CA ILE A 238 -44.14 13.04 -9.21
C ILE A 238 -43.15 14.22 -9.05
N CYS A 239 -41.96 13.92 -8.55
CA CYS A 239 -40.88 14.87 -8.34
C CYS A 239 -40.16 15.18 -9.66
N TYR A 240 -40.21 16.44 -10.09
CA TYR A 240 -39.49 16.89 -11.28
C TYR A 240 -37.98 17.08 -11.01
N VAL A 241 -37.16 16.62 -11.94
CA VAL A 241 -35.71 16.85 -11.99
C VAL A 241 -35.36 17.45 -13.34
N ASN A 242 -34.92 18.71 -13.34
CA ASN A 242 -34.46 19.39 -14.55
C ASN A 242 -33.07 18.88 -14.96
N SER A 243 -33.02 17.92 -15.87
CA SER A 243 -31.79 17.37 -16.45
C SER A 243 -32.12 16.64 -17.74
N THR A 244 -31.15 16.49 -18.64
CA THR A 244 -31.23 15.48 -19.70
C THR A 244 -30.94 14.08 -19.14
N GLY A 245 -31.19 13.03 -19.92
CA GLY A 245 -30.82 11.67 -19.51
C GLY A 245 -29.31 11.52 -19.39
N GLU A 246 -28.58 12.13 -20.32
CA GLU A 246 -27.13 12.18 -20.42
C GLU A 246 -26.49 12.81 -19.16
N GLU A 247 -26.93 14.02 -18.81
CA GLU A 247 -26.46 14.72 -17.61
C GLU A 247 -26.80 13.98 -16.31
N PHE A 248 -27.94 13.30 -16.29
CA PHE A 248 -28.34 12.48 -15.15
C PHE A 248 -27.40 11.29 -14.97
N ILE A 249 -27.12 10.53 -16.03
CA ILE A 249 -26.23 9.35 -15.98
C ILE A 249 -24.81 9.77 -15.59
N SER A 250 -24.25 10.81 -16.21
CA SER A 250 -22.91 11.31 -15.87
C SER A 250 -22.83 11.77 -14.41
N GLY A 251 -23.81 12.54 -13.94
CA GLY A 251 -23.86 12.98 -12.56
C GLY A 251 -24.06 11.84 -11.55
N LEU A 252 -24.81 10.80 -11.94
CA LEU A 252 -25.03 9.62 -11.11
C LEU A 252 -23.73 8.81 -10.93
N ILE A 253 -22.96 8.61 -12.00
CA ILE A 253 -21.64 7.93 -11.95
C ILE A 253 -20.69 8.69 -11.03
N GLU A 254 -20.61 10.01 -11.16
CA GLU A 254 -19.81 10.85 -10.27
C GLU A 254 -20.28 10.72 -8.80
N ASN A 255 -21.60 10.71 -8.58
CA ASN A 255 -22.15 10.55 -7.24
C ASN A 255 -21.83 9.17 -6.65
N ILE A 256 -21.94 8.09 -7.42
CA ILE A 256 -21.56 6.75 -6.99
C ILE A 256 -20.06 6.70 -6.68
N ASN A 257 -19.20 7.22 -7.56
CA ASN A 257 -17.75 7.25 -7.33
C ASN A 257 -17.36 7.95 -6.02
N ASN A 258 -18.10 8.99 -5.64
CA ASN A 258 -17.86 9.74 -4.41
C ASN A 258 -18.41 9.06 -3.15
N ASN A 259 -19.33 8.11 -3.26
CA ASN A 259 -20.06 7.56 -2.11
C ASN A 259 -19.99 6.03 -1.96
N LEU A 260 -19.59 5.30 -2.99
CA LEU A 260 -19.71 3.84 -3.05
C LEU A 260 -19.10 3.13 -1.85
N LEU A 261 -17.88 3.49 -1.45
CA LEU A 261 -17.22 2.84 -0.32
C LEU A 261 -17.90 3.19 1.02
N PHE A 262 -18.45 4.38 1.16
CA PHE A 262 -19.28 4.74 2.32
C PHE A 262 -20.58 3.93 2.36
N ASP A 263 -21.19 3.68 1.20
CA ASP A 263 -22.41 2.88 1.10
C ASP A 263 -22.14 1.42 1.43
N VAL A 264 -20.99 0.89 1.02
CA VAL A 264 -20.54 -0.46 1.38
C VAL A 264 -20.33 -0.58 2.90
N GLU A 265 -19.67 0.40 3.53
CA GLU A 265 -19.50 0.42 4.99
C GLU A 265 -20.84 0.46 5.72
N ARG A 266 -21.82 1.20 5.20
CA ARG A 266 -23.17 1.36 5.78
C ARG A 266 -24.17 0.27 5.38
N LYS A 267 -23.77 -0.69 4.53
CA LYS A 267 -24.66 -1.71 3.93
C LYS A 267 -25.85 -1.12 3.16
N TYR A 268 -25.69 0.08 2.60
CA TYR A 268 -26.69 0.67 1.69
C TYR A 268 -26.68 0.02 0.32
N VAL A 269 -25.53 -0.48 -0.10
CA VAL A 269 -25.34 -1.24 -1.34
C VAL A 269 -24.83 -2.63 -1.00
N SER A 270 -25.22 -3.64 -1.78
CA SER A 270 -24.67 -4.98 -1.62
C SER A 270 -23.20 -5.04 -2.07
N LEU A 271 -22.42 -5.94 -1.46
CA LEU A 271 -21.02 -6.14 -1.85
C LEU A 271 -20.89 -6.66 -3.29
N ASP A 272 -21.87 -7.42 -3.78
CA ASP A 272 -21.95 -7.88 -5.17
C ASP A 272 -22.11 -6.71 -6.14
N THR A 273 -23.10 -5.84 -5.91
CA THR A 273 -23.28 -4.62 -6.73
C THR A 273 -22.05 -3.74 -6.71
N ALA A 274 -21.46 -3.51 -5.54
CA ALA A 274 -20.26 -2.69 -5.42
C ALA A 274 -19.07 -3.28 -6.19
N ASN A 275 -18.82 -4.59 -6.07
CA ASN A 275 -17.77 -5.25 -6.82
C ASN A 275 -18.02 -5.26 -8.33
N LYS A 276 -19.26 -5.51 -8.77
CA LYS A 276 -19.63 -5.40 -10.19
C LYS A 276 -19.32 -4.00 -10.71
N TYR A 277 -19.66 -2.95 -9.94
CA TYR A 277 -19.39 -1.57 -10.32
C TYR A 277 -17.88 -1.27 -10.38
N THR A 278 -17.11 -1.61 -9.34
CA THR A 278 -15.67 -1.31 -9.30
C THR A 278 -14.86 -2.13 -10.30
N VAL A 279 -15.28 -3.35 -10.64
CA VAL A 279 -14.63 -4.13 -11.70
C VAL A 279 -14.85 -3.48 -13.06
N LEU A 280 -16.08 -3.05 -13.37
CA LEU A 280 -16.41 -2.41 -14.65
C LEU A 280 -15.77 -1.03 -14.81
N ASN A 281 -15.81 -0.19 -13.77
CA ASN A 281 -15.46 1.23 -13.84
C ASN A 281 -14.04 1.54 -13.33
N SER A 282 -13.47 0.70 -12.45
CA SER A 282 -12.23 1.01 -11.72
C SER A 282 -11.19 -0.10 -11.75
N GLY A 283 -11.48 -1.27 -12.34
CA GLY A 283 -10.55 -2.40 -12.42
C GLY A 283 -10.08 -2.92 -11.06
N MET A 284 -10.96 -2.96 -10.05
CA MET A 284 -10.61 -3.43 -8.71
C MET A 284 -11.76 -4.15 -7.99
N TYR A 285 -11.41 -4.98 -7.01
CA TYR A 285 -12.31 -5.62 -6.05
C TYR A 285 -12.25 -4.92 -4.69
N VAL A 286 -13.41 -4.85 -4.05
CA VAL A 286 -13.59 -4.39 -2.68
C VAL A 286 -13.71 -5.61 -1.76
N GLY A 287 -12.78 -5.72 -0.82
CA GLY A 287 -12.82 -6.69 0.28
C GLY A 287 -13.27 -6.02 1.57
N VAL A 288 -14.19 -6.66 2.29
CA VAL A 288 -14.76 -6.11 3.53
C VAL A 288 -14.70 -7.11 4.67
N LYS A 289 -14.58 -6.57 5.88
CA LYS A 289 -14.78 -7.30 7.12
C LYS A 289 -16.10 -6.87 7.76
N PRO A 290 -17.10 -7.75 7.90
CA PRO A 290 -18.35 -7.43 8.56
C PRO A 290 -18.13 -7.10 10.05
N VAL A 291 -18.85 -6.08 10.54
CA VAL A 291 -18.89 -5.68 11.96
C VAL A 291 -20.34 -5.42 12.40
N ALA A 292 -20.59 -5.25 13.69
CA ALA A 292 -21.95 -5.09 14.24
C ALA A 292 -22.71 -3.91 13.60
N GLU A 293 -22.03 -2.78 13.40
CA GLU A 293 -22.63 -1.53 12.90
C GLU A 293 -22.54 -1.38 11.36
N GLY A 294 -22.01 -2.37 10.63
CA GLY A 294 -21.78 -2.23 9.18
C GLY A 294 -20.69 -3.14 8.64
N ASN A 295 -19.87 -2.59 7.75
CA ASN A 295 -18.69 -3.22 7.18
C ASN A 295 -17.47 -2.30 7.36
N ILE A 296 -16.28 -2.89 7.45
CA ILE A 296 -15.00 -2.18 7.33
C ILE A 296 -14.39 -2.54 5.97
N ILE A 297 -13.95 -1.54 5.20
CA ILE A 297 -13.15 -1.79 3.99
C ILE A 297 -11.80 -2.35 4.42
N GLU A 298 -11.57 -3.64 4.18
CA GLU A 298 -10.34 -4.35 4.57
C GLU A 298 -9.29 -4.28 3.47
N SER A 299 -9.71 -4.34 2.21
CA SER A 299 -8.79 -4.26 1.08
C SER A 299 -9.45 -3.72 -0.19
N LEU A 300 -8.64 -3.08 -1.01
CA LEU A 300 -8.95 -2.77 -2.40
C LEU A 300 -7.88 -3.46 -3.25
N LYS A 301 -8.28 -4.44 -4.04
CA LYS A 301 -7.34 -5.29 -4.80
C LYS A 301 -7.52 -5.03 -6.29
N PRO A 302 -6.46 -4.71 -7.04
CA PRO A 302 -6.59 -4.59 -8.48
C PRO A 302 -6.97 -5.95 -9.08
N ILE A 303 -7.74 -5.93 -10.16
CA ILE A 303 -7.90 -7.13 -10.98
C ILE A 303 -6.55 -7.47 -11.65
N THR A 304 -6.33 -8.74 -11.97
CA THR A 304 -5.07 -9.21 -12.58
C THR A 304 -4.68 -8.34 -13.79
N GLY A 305 -3.45 -7.81 -13.76
CA GLY A 305 -2.91 -6.96 -14.84
C GLY A 305 -3.32 -5.48 -14.79
N LYS A 306 -4.08 -5.04 -13.78
CA LYS A 306 -4.37 -3.61 -13.54
C LYS A 306 -3.52 -3.06 -12.39
N ALA A 307 -3.22 -1.77 -12.46
CA ALA A 307 -2.59 -1.03 -11.38
C ALA A 307 -3.63 -0.31 -10.52
N LEU A 308 -3.30 -0.07 -9.25
CA LEU A 308 -4.04 0.87 -8.41
C LEU A 308 -3.35 2.23 -8.45
N ASN A 309 -4.01 3.20 -9.06
CA ASN A 309 -3.62 4.59 -9.02
C ASN A 309 -4.30 5.25 -7.82
N GLN A 310 -3.48 5.69 -6.88
CA GLN A 310 -3.94 6.33 -5.65
C GLN A 310 -3.54 7.80 -5.70
N ILE A 311 -4.53 8.68 -5.53
CA ILE A 311 -4.33 10.12 -5.48
C ILE A 311 -4.78 10.58 -4.11
N PHE A 312 -3.86 11.16 -3.34
CA PHE A 312 -4.15 11.75 -2.05
C PHE A 312 -3.94 13.27 -2.15
N LYS A 313 -5.03 14.04 -2.01
CA LYS A 313 -5.03 15.51 -2.06
C LYS A 313 -5.35 16.06 -0.69
N PHE A 314 -4.62 17.07 -0.26
CA PHE A 314 -4.89 17.81 0.97
C PHE A 314 -4.25 19.20 0.86
N ASN A 315 -4.69 20.11 1.71
CA ASN A 315 -4.03 21.38 1.93
C ASN A 315 -3.43 21.40 3.34
N LEU A 316 -2.39 22.19 3.54
CA LEU A 316 -1.84 22.44 4.87
C LEU A 316 -2.29 23.83 5.33
N ASN A 317 -2.69 23.95 6.60
CA ASN A 317 -3.08 25.23 7.20
C ASN A 317 -1.89 26.03 7.79
N ASP A 318 -0.69 25.46 7.78
CA ASP A 318 0.55 26.11 8.22
C ASP A 318 1.49 26.34 7.03
N LYS A 319 1.68 27.61 6.68
CA LYS A 319 2.54 28.03 5.57
C LYS A 319 4.02 27.77 5.86
N ASN A 320 4.48 27.98 7.10
CA ASN A 320 5.87 27.74 7.48
C ASN A 320 6.18 26.24 7.41
N PHE A 321 5.26 25.40 7.86
CA PHE A 321 5.39 23.95 7.75
C PHE A 321 5.35 23.48 6.29
N SER A 322 4.49 24.07 5.47
CA SER A 322 4.42 23.79 4.02
C SER A 322 5.74 24.16 3.31
N GLU A 323 6.26 25.35 3.59
CA GLU A 323 7.55 25.80 3.06
C GLU A 323 8.69 24.90 3.55
N LYS A 324 8.63 24.45 4.82
CA LYS A 324 9.58 23.47 5.35
C LYS A 324 9.54 22.19 4.52
N ILE A 325 8.38 21.58 4.29
CA ILE A 325 8.28 20.35 3.48
C ILE A 325 8.78 20.57 2.04
N MET A 326 8.33 21.64 1.38
CA MET A 326 8.64 21.90 -0.04
C MET A 326 10.10 22.31 -0.28
N ASN A 327 10.71 22.98 0.69
CA ASN A 327 12.12 23.39 0.61
C ASN A 327 13.06 22.40 1.30
N SER A 328 12.55 21.48 2.12
CA SER A 328 13.37 20.48 2.80
C SER A 328 13.87 19.42 1.84
N SER A 329 15.14 19.10 2.02
CA SER A 329 15.64 17.76 1.81
C SER A 329 14.89 16.81 2.72
N ILE A 330 13.99 15.99 2.20
CA ILE A 330 13.44 14.91 3.02
C ILE A 330 14.52 13.81 3.09
N THR A 331 15.40 13.92 4.08
CA THR A 331 16.40 12.91 4.47
C THR A 331 15.95 12.13 5.70
N ASP A 332 14.92 12.62 6.37
CA ASP A 332 14.30 12.06 7.57
C ASP A 332 12.78 11.94 7.43
N GLU A 333 12.20 11.14 8.31
CA GLU A 333 10.75 10.98 8.44
C GLU A 333 10.10 12.33 8.79
N ILE A 334 9.08 12.71 8.03
CA ILE A 334 8.23 13.87 8.34
C ILE A 334 6.85 13.37 8.69
N VAL A 335 6.44 13.59 9.93
CA VAL A 335 5.07 13.35 10.39
C VAL A 335 4.27 14.64 10.25
N ILE A 336 3.16 14.57 9.53
CA ILE A 336 2.17 15.63 9.37
C ILE A 336 0.96 15.27 10.23
N PRO A 337 0.75 15.94 11.37
CA PRO A 337 -0.40 15.70 12.23
C PRO A 337 -1.73 16.07 11.54
N ALA A 338 -2.83 15.36 11.85
CA ALA A 338 -4.15 15.62 11.24
C ALA A 338 -4.65 17.07 11.42
N GLU A 339 -4.30 17.73 12.52
CA GLU A 339 -4.68 19.13 12.79
C GLU A 339 -4.14 20.14 11.77
N LEU A 340 -3.05 19.79 11.06
CA LEU A 340 -2.50 20.63 10.00
C LEU A 340 -3.16 20.37 8.63
N ILE A 341 -3.93 19.30 8.50
CA ILE A 341 -4.43 18.79 7.22
C ILE A 341 -5.86 19.27 6.99
N MET A 342 -6.05 20.04 5.91
CA MET A 342 -7.36 20.51 5.48
C MET A 342 -7.83 19.77 4.22
N ASN A 343 -9.13 19.46 4.18
CA ASN A 343 -9.81 18.85 3.04
C ASN A 343 -9.09 17.60 2.48
N PRO A 344 -8.70 16.62 3.33
CA PRO A 344 -8.05 15.41 2.84
C PRO A 344 -9.02 14.66 1.91
N GLN A 345 -8.54 14.23 0.76
CA GLN A 345 -9.29 13.44 -0.21
C GLN A 345 -8.39 12.36 -0.78
N MET A 346 -8.79 11.11 -0.58
CA MET A 346 -8.15 9.97 -1.22
C MET A 346 -9.06 9.42 -2.31
N VAL A 347 -8.54 9.28 -3.51
CA VAL A 347 -9.22 8.67 -4.66
C VAL A 347 -8.37 7.53 -5.19
N ILE A 348 -8.99 6.36 -5.36
CA ILE A 348 -8.33 5.14 -5.84
C ILE A 348 -9.08 4.67 -7.08
N ASN A 349 -8.40 4.68 -8.24
CA ASN A 349 -8.99 4.35 -9.55
C ASN A 349 -10.37 5.03 -9.79
N GLY A 350 -10.48 6.31 -9.41
CA GLY A 350 -11.70 7.12 -9.56
C GLY A 350 -12.72 7.02 -8.42
N ILE A 351 -12.56 6.08 -7.48
CA ILE A 351 -13.46 5.94 -6.32
C ILE A 351 -12.91 6.66 -5.10
N LYS A 352 -13.73 7.47 -4.44
CA LYS A 352 -13.37 8.18 -3.20
C LYS A 352 -13.31 7.20 -2.03
N HIS A 353 -12.19 7.21 -1.31
CA HIS A 353 -11.98 6.39 -0.12
C HIS A 353 -12.45 7.10 1.16
N PRO A 354 -13.07 6.40 2.12
CA PRO A 354 -13.54 6.97 3.39
C PRO A 354 -12.40 7.31 4.39
N LEU A 355 -11.14 7.27 3.96
CA LEU A 355 -9.98 7.46 4.87
C LEU A 355 -9.96 8.87 5.44
N SER A 356 -10.37 9.85 4.64
CA SER A 356 -10.37 11.27 4.98
C SER A 356 -11.01 11.58 6.34
N ASP A 357 -12.11 10.90 6.68
CA ASP A 357 -12.88 11.16 7.89
C ASP A 357 -12.23 10.55 9.15
N ARG A 358 -11.21 9.70 8.97
CA ARG A 358 -10.54 8.93 10.03
C ARG A 358 -9.02 9.16 10.05
N LEU A 359 -8.52 10.13 9.28
CA LEU A 359 -7.10 10.42 9.14
C LEU A 359 -6.54 10.93 10.48
N LYS A 360 -5.46 10.30 10.96
CA LYS A 360 -4.76 10.68 12.20
C LYS A 360 -3.48 11.48 11.94
N GLU A 361 -2.71 11.04 10.96
CA GLU A 361 -1.46 11.67 10.54
C GLU A 361 -1.09 11.17 9.14
N ILE A 362 -0.18 11.89 8.47
CA ILE A 362 0.48 11.46 7.25
C ILE A 362 1.98 11.42 7.53
N THR A 363 2.59 10.27 7.30
CA THR A 363 4.04 10.11 7.40
C THR A 363 4.66 10.11 6.01
N LEU A 364 5.53 11.07 5.74
CA LEU A 364 6.38 11.09 4.56
C LEU A 364 7.72 10.44 4.91
N LEU A 365 8.00 9.31 4.26
CA LEU A 365 9.25 8.59 4.43
C LEU A 365 10.14 8.82 3.21
N PRO A 366 11.41 9.21 3.40
CA PRO A 366 12.32 9.31 2.29
C PRO A 366 12.66 7.92 1.75
N ILE A 367 12.72 7.79 0.44
CA ILE A 367 13.13 6.54 -0.21
C ILE A 367 14.65 6.60 -0.41
N PRO A 368 15.45 5.77 0.29
CA PRO A 368 16.88 5.78 0.09
C PRO A 368 17.28 5.15 -1.24
N GLU A 369 18.34 5.68 -1.83
CA GLU A 369 19.14 4.94 -2.81
C GLU A 369 20.06 3.98 -2.07
N LYS A 370 19.96 2.68 -2.36
CA LYS A 370 20.84 1.68 -1.75
C LYS A 370 22.08 1.48 -2.61
N THR A 371 23.26 1.67 -2.02
CA THR A 371 24.53 1.55 -2.74
C THR A 371 25.66 1.06 -1.82
N PHE A 372 26.86 0.93 -2.37
CA PHE A 372 28.09 0.69 -1.63
C PHE A 372 29.02 1.89 -1.77
N ILE A 373 29.72 2.21 -0.67
CA ILE A 373 30.70 3.29 -0.62
C ILE A 373 32.05 2.74 -0.16
N ASN A 374 33.09 3.13 -0.87
CA ASN A 374 34.47 2.96 -0.46
C ASN A 374 34.95 4.26 0.19
N PHE A 375 35.48 4.16 1.39
CA PHE A 375 36.10 5.25 2.14
C PHE A 375 37.61 5.14 1.98
N TYR A 376 38.25 6.17 1.44
CA TYR A 376 39.70 6.28 1.35
C TYR A 376 40.16 7.45 2.20
N PHE A 377 41.06 7.19 3.15
CA PHE A 377 41.67 8.20 4.01
C PHE A 377 43.12 8.47 3.58
N ASN A 378 43.63 9.66 3.90
CA ASN A 378 44.96 10.11 3.47
C ASN A 378 46.13 9.27 4.03
N ASP A 379 45.90 8.51 5.09
CA ASP A 379 46.87 7.74 5.85
C ASP A 379 46.91 6.26 5.45
N THR A 380 46.57 5.95 4.20
CA THR A 380 46.52 4.62 3.57
C THR A 380 45.39 3.69 4.03
N ASP A 381 44.62 4.08 5.06
CA ASP A 381 43.46 3.30 5.48
C ASP A 381 42.32 3.39 4.45
N GLU A 382 41.79 2.23 4.06
CA GLU A 382 40.65 2.10 3.17
C GLU A 382 39.58 1.17 3.75
N PHE A 383 38.32 1.50 3.49
CA PHE A 383 37.17 0.70 3.86
C PHE A 383 36.28 0.53 2.64
N THR A 384 36.28 -0.66 2.07
CA THR A 384 35.57 -0.94 0.82
C THR A 384 34.23 -1.62 1.06
N ASP A 385 33.34 -1.51 0.07
CA ASP A 385 32.06 -2.22 0.01
C ASP A 385 31.16 -1.98 1.24
N ILE A 386 31.18 -0.76 1.77
CA ILE A 386 30.33 -0.40 2.91
C ILE A 386 28.91 -0.17 2.39
N PRO A 387 27.90 -0.98 2.80
CA PRO A 387 26.53 -0.79 2.34
C PRO A 387 25.94 0.47 2.98
N VAL A 388 25.34 1.33 2.16
CA VAL A 388 24.82 2.64 2.58
C VAL A 388 23.41 2.84 2.05
N ASP A 389 22.50 3.26 2.92
CA ASP A 389 21.28 3.96 2.49
C ASP A 389 21.64 5.44 2.30
N PHE A 390 21.57 5.89 1.05
CA PHE A 390 21.91 7.25 0.64
C PHE A 390 20.64 8.08 0.49
N TYR A 391 20.52 9.13 1.29
CA TYR A 391 19.41 10.07 1.23
C TYR A 391 19.94 11.42 0.76
N LYS A 392 19.34 11.93 -0.32
CA LYS A 392 19.72 13.20 -0.93
C LYS A 392 18.58 14.18 -0.79
N GLY A 393 18.88 15.40 -0.40
CA GLY A 393 18.01 16.52 -0.71
C GLY A 393 18.74 17.81 -1.03
N LYS A 394 17.98 18.90 -1.06
CA LYS A 394 18.44 20.27 -1.26
C LYS A 394 19.37 20.75 -0.13
N GLY A 395 20.69 20.67 -0.37
CA GLY A 395 21.71 21.16 0.57
C GLY A 395 21.98 20.21 1.74
N GLU A 396 21.42 19.00 1.72
CA GLU A 396 21.63 17.99 2.74
C GLU A 396 21.89 16.62 2.11
N LEU A 397 22.87 15.90 2.68
CA LEU A 397 23.25 14.57 2.26
C LEU A 397 23.43 13.70 3.50
N LYS A 398 22.68 12.59 3.56
CA LYS A 398 22.71 11.66 4.69
C LYS A 398 23.09 10.27 4.22
N LEU A 399 24.17 9.75 4.80
CA LEU A 399 24.71 8.42 4.56
C LEU A 399 24.43 7.56 5.78
N LYS A 400 23.64 6.49 5.63
CA LYS A 400 23.44 5.51 6.71
C LYS A 400 24.19 4.22 6.37
N CYS A 401 25.42 4.12 6.85
CA CYS A 401 26.30 2.95 6.70
C CYS A 401 25.79 1.80 7.57
N ARG A 402 25.34 0.72 6.94
CA ARG A 402 24.73 -0.44 7.60
C ARG A 402 25.74 -1.56 7.81
N LEU A 403 26.58 -1.42 8.82
CA LEU A 403 27.52 -2.45 9.20
C LEU A 403 26.83 -3.58 9.99
N LYS A 404 27.50 -4.74 10.07
CA LYS A 404 26.96 -5.87 10.83
C LYS A 404 26.89 -5.58 12.34
N ALA A 405 27.93 -4.95 12.90
CA ALA A 405 28.01 -4.59 14.32
C ALA A 405 27.13 -3.39 14.70
N GLY A 406 26.82 -2.49 13.75
CA GLY A 406 26.08 -1.27 14.05
C GLY A 406 25.77 -0.43 12.83
N ILE A 407 25.19 0.74 13.06
CA ILE A 407 24.87 1.73 12.03
C ILE A 407 25.68 3.00 12.30
N LEU A 408 26.35 3.49 11.26
CA LEU A 408 26.98 4.81 11.28
C LEU A 408 26.18 5.74 10.38
N THR A 409 25.76 6.88 10.91
CA THR A 409 25.05 7.90 10.15
C THR A 409 25.95 9.12 9.99
N VAL A 410 26.26 9.48 8.76
CA VAL A 410 26.99 10.71 8.42
C VAL A 410 26.00 11.66 7.76
N LEU A 411 25.78 12.80 8.39
CA LEU A 411 24.93 13.88 7.90
C LEU A 411 25.82 15.06 7.50
N ILE A 412 25.66 15.51 6.27
CA ILE A 412 26.37 16.65 5.69
C ILE A 412 25.32 17.68 5.30
N THR A 413 25.46 18.90 5.84
CA THR A 413 24.54 20.01 5.55
C THR A 413 25.32 21.21 5.04
N LEU A 414 24.86 21.81 3.94
CA LEU A 414 25.41 23.03 3.38
C LEU A 414 24.69 24.25 3.99
N ASP A 415 25.45 25.09 4.69
CA ASP A 415 24.98 26.39 5.17
C ASP A 415 25.26 27.44 4.09
N THR A 416 24.24 27.74 3.28
CA THR A 416 24.37 28.66 2.14
C THR A 416 24.54 30.13 2.54
N GLU A 417 24.22 30.51 3.77
CA GLU A 417 24.41 31.87 4.26
C GLU A 417 25.85 32.12 4.71
N LYS A 418 26.50 31.08 5.23
CA LYS A 418 27.88 31.14 5.72
C LYS A 418 28.92 30.57 4.74
N ASP A 419 28.46 29.94 3.66
CA ASP A 419 29.31 29.19 2.71
C ASP A 419 30.12 28.09 3.42
N GLU A 420 29.49 27.43 4.40
CA GLU A 420 30.12 26.43 5.26
C GLU A 420 29.44 25.05 5.13
N MET A 421 30.23 23.97 5.20
CA MET A 421 29.71 22.60 5.34
C MET A 421 29.73 22.16 6.80
N LYS A 422 28.59 21.70 7.30
CA LYS A 422 28.44 21.12 8.65
C LYS A 422 28.38 19.60 8.55
N PHE A 423 29.07 18.94 9.48
CA PHE A 423 29.12 17.48 9.58
C PHE A 423 28.54 17.05 10.92
N SER A 424 27.68 16.04 10.90
CA SER A 424 27.20 15.34 12.10
C SER A 424 27.37 13.85 11.88
N ILE A 425 28.05 13.18 12.81
CA ILE A 425 28.30 11.74 12.74
C ILE A 425 27.68 11.11 13.99
N THR A 426 26.78 10.15 13.78
CA THR A 426 26.16 9.38 14.85
C THR A 426 26.55 7.92 14.70
N SER A 427 26.99 7.29 15.78
CA SER A 427 27.28 5.86 15.81
C SER A 427 26.30 5.14 16.73
N GLU A 428 25.62 4.12 16.20
CA GLU A 428 24.67 3.29 16.93
C GLU A 428 25.14 1.84 16.84
N HIS A 429 25.76 1.36 17.92
CA HIS A 429 26.13 -0.04 18.01
C HIS A 429 24.91 -0.88 18.36
N LYS A 430 24.80 -2.10 17.83
CA LYS A 430 23.76 -3.08 18.24
C LYS A 430 24.00 -3.67 19.65
N ASP A 431 24.79 -3.00 20.49
CA ASP A 431 25.30 -3.55 21.76
C ASP A 431 24.18 -3.60 22.80
N ASN A 432 23.38 -4.67 22.77
CA ASN A 432 22.52 -5.06 23.89
C ASN A 432 23.29 -5.91 24.92
N GLY A 433 24.59 -5.61 25.12
CA GLY A 433 25.51 -6.36 25.98
C GLY A 433 26.22 -7.53 25.29
N LYS A 434 26.26 -7.55 23.95
CA LYS A 434 26.84 -8.63 23.13
C LYS A 434 27.59 -8.10 21.92
N LEU A 435 28.81 -8.59 21.70
CA LEU A 435 29.58 -8.34 20.47
C LEU A 435 29.50 -9.53 19.51
N GLY A 436 29.44 -9.24 18.21
CA GLY A 436 29.39 -10.23 17.14
C GLY A 436 30.76 -10.81 16.80
N ARG A 437 31.02 -11.02 15.50
CA ARG A 437 32.32 -11.51 15.01
C ARG A 437 33.36 -10.40 15.10
N ILE A 438 34.56 -10.75 15.57
CA ILE A 438 35.66 -9.79 15.78
C ILE A 438 35.95 -8.91 14.56
N ASN A 439 35.97 -9.47 13.34
CA ASN A 439 36.23 -8.68 12.13
C ASN A 439 35.17 -7.60 11.87
N ASP A 440 33.89 -7.94 12.10
CA ASP A 440 32.77 -7.03 11.87
C ASP A 440 32.76 -5.90 12.93
N GLU A 441 33.17 -6.23 14.15
CA GLU A 441 33.36 -5.30 15.28
C GLU A 441 34.54 -4.35 15.05
N ILE A 442 35.71 -4.89 14.67
CA ILE A 442 36.91 -4.10 14.32
C ILE A 442 36.56 -3.13 13.20
N LEU A 443 35.90 -3.59 12.13
CA LEU A 443 35.50 -2.75 11.01
C LEU A 443 34.64 -1.56 11.48
N PHE A 444 33.64 -1.82 12.33
CA PHE A 444 32.76 -0.78 12.86
C PHE A 444 33.51 0.24 13.71
N TYR A 445 34.27 -0.21 14.71
CA TYR A 445 34.99 0.70 15.61
C TYR A 445 36.11 1.46 14.89
N LYS A 446 36.84 0.81 13.97
CA LYS A 446 37.91 1.45 13.20
C LYS A 446 37.36 2.52 12.26
N LEU A 447 36.29 2.23 11.51
CA LEU A 447 35.64 3.25 10.66
C LEU A 447 35.05 4.39 11.50
N THR A 448 34.45 4.07 12.65
CA THR A 448 33.96 5.09 13.59
C THR A 448 35.09 6.02 14.01
N LEU A 449 36.22 5.51 14.51
CA LEU A 449 37.34 6.35 14.93
C LEU A 449 37.86 7.22 13.78
N LYS A 450 38.04 6.66 12.58
CA LYS A 450 38.52 7.43 11.42
C LYS A 450 37.61 8.59 11.03
N LEU A 451 36.30 8.41 11.15
CA LEU A 451 35.34 9.48 10.89
C LEU A 451 35.39 10.60 11.95
N PHE A 452 35.75 10.28 13.20
CA PHE A 452 35.83 11.27 14.29
C PHE A 452 37.21 11.94 14.41
N GLU A 453 38.30 11.30 13.97
CA GLU A 453 39.66 11.86 14.04
C GLU A 453 39.86 13.13 13.21
N GLY A 454 39.01 13.37 12.19
CA GLY A 454 39.04 14.57 11.37
C GLY A 454 40.17 14.54 10.35
N ASN A 455 39.91 13.95 9.18
CA ASN A 455 40.88 13.81 8.10
C ASN A 455 40.23 14.08 6.74
N LYS A 456 41.08 14.34 5.73
CA LYS A 456 40.69 14.27 4.32
C LYS A 456 40.22 12.86 4.00
N MET A 457 39.02 12.78 3.47
CA MET A 457 38.36 11.53 3.12
C MET A 457 37.86 11.63 1.68
N LYS A 458 38.14 10.62 0.88
CA LYS A 458 37.55 10.44 -0.44
C LYS A 458 36.51 9.32 -0.38
N LEU A 459 35.28 9.65 -0.74
CA LEU A 459 34.20 8.68 -0.91
C LEU A 459 34.12 8.30 -2.38
N VAL A 460 34.00 7.01 -2.67
CA VAL A 460 33.75 6.49 -4.02
C VAL A 460 32.55 5.56 -3.99
N THR A 461 31.54 5.82 -4.81
CA THR A 461 30.38 4.94 -4.93
C THR A 461 30.61 3.84 -5.96
N GLY A 462 29.82 2.75 -5.90
CA GLY A 462 29.87 1.67 -6.90
C GLY A 462 29.65 2.10 -8.36
N ASN A 463 29.11 3.30 -8.59
CA ASN A 463 28.91 3.88 -9.93
C ASN A 463 30.07 4.80 -10.35
N ASN A 464 31.24 4.71 -9.71
CA ASN A 464 32.43 5.54 -9.93
C ASN A 464 32.26 7.04 -9.67
N PHE A 465 31.18 7.47 -8.99
CA PHE A 465 31.11 8.84 -8.48
C PHE A 465 32.08 8.98 -7.31
N SER A 466 32.87 10.06 -7.27
CA SER A 466 33.78 10.31 -6.15
C SER A 466 33.73 11.75 -5.66
N ILE A 467 33.81 11.93 -4.35
CA ILE A 467 33.87 13.22 -3.68
C ILE A 467 34.96 13.21 -2.62
N SER A 468 35.70 14.31 -2.50
CA SER A 468 36.70 14.51 -1.44
C SER A 468 36.15 15.51 -0.44
N LEU A 469 36.24 15.18 0.85
CA LEU A 469 35.66 15.92 1.96
C LEU A 469 36.74 16.14 3.03
N ASP A 470 36.78 17.34 3.58
CA ASP A 470 37.56 17.67 4.77
C ASP A 470 36.65 17.53 5.99
N ILE A 471 36.72 16.39 6.70
CA ILE A 471 35.90 16.18 7.90
C ILE A 471 36.61 16.85 9.10
N PRO A 472 35.91 17.66 9.91
CA PRO A 472 36.49 18.23 11.13
C PRO A 472 36.71 17.15 12.19
N GLN A 473 37.71 17.35 13.04
CA GLN A 473 37.89 16.51 14.22
C GLN A 473 36.71 16.68 15.17
N MET A 474 36.20 15.57 15.69
CA MET A 474 35.06 15.51 16.60
C MET A 474 35.47 14.86 17.92
N GLU A 475 34.82 15.23 19.02
CA GLU A 475 35.00 14.53 20.29
C GLU A 475 34.37 13.15 20.25
N PHE A 476 35.05 12.15 20.81
CA PHE A 476 34.56 10.78 20.92
C PHE A 476 34.95 10.15 22.25
N ASP A 477 34.22 9.12 22.66
CA ASP A 477 34.50 8.38 23.88
C ASP A 477 35.80 7.57 23.75
N LYS A 478 36.78 7.83 24.62
CA LYS A 478 38.05 7.10 24.69
C LYS A 478 37.87 5.60 24.96
N ALA A 479 36.72 5.18 25.47
CA ALA A 479 36.36 3.77 25.60
C ALA A 479 36.36 3.05 24.25
N ILE A 480 36.09 3.74 23.14
CA ILE A 480 36.13 3.19 21.78
C ILE A 480 37.54 2.72 21.43
N ILE A 481 38.57 3.54 21.69
CA ILE A 481 39.97 3.17 21.45
C ILE A 481 40.32 1.90 22.24
N ARG A 482 40.02 1.90 23.53
CA ARG A 482 40.28 0.74 24.41
C ARG A 482 39.55 -0.51 23.93
N ARG A 483 38.35 -0.37 23.38
CA ARG A 483 37.57 -1.49 22.83
C ARG A 483 38.16 -1.99 21.52
N LEU A 484 38.58 -1.09 20.62
CA LEU A 484 39.23 -1.47 19.36
C LEU A 484 40.55 -2.21 19.63
N GLU A 485 41.42 -1.67 20.48
CA GLU A 485 42.69 -2.32 20.86
C GLU A 485 42.48 -3.75 21.38
N TYR A 486 41.43 -3.94 22.20
CA TYR A 486 41.06 -5.24 22.72
C TYR A 486 40.63 -6.22 21.62
N LEU A 487 39.81 -5.77 20.68
CA LEU A 487 39.34 -6.58 19.55
C LEU A 487 40.48 -6.95 18.59
N GLU A 488 41.39 -6.01 18.31
CA GLU A 488 42.56 -6.26 17.46
C GLU A 488 43.50 -7.29 18.08
N ARG A 489 43.72 -7.22 19.40
CA ARG A 489 44.49 -8.24 20.12
C ARG A 489 43.80 -9.59 20.12
N LEU A 490 42.48 -9.63 20.33
CA LEU A 490 41.70 -10.86 20.18
C LEU A 490 41.84 -11.44 18.78
N LYS A 491 41.91 -10.61 17.74
CA LYS A 491 42.07 -11.09 16.37
C LYS A 491 43.41 -11.81 16.14
N ILE A 492 44.47 -11.31 16.77
CA ILE A 492 45.80 -11.93 16.72
C ILE A 492 45.76 -13.29 17.45
N ILE A 493 45.05 -13.36 18.58
CA ILE A 493 44.83 -14.61 19.33
C ILE A 493 44.01 -15.61 18.50
N GLU A 494 42.94 -15.19 17.82
CA GLU A 494 42.16 -16.05 16.90
C GLU A 494 43.07 -16.71 15.86
N LYS A 495 43.94 -15.92 15.23
CA LYS A 495 44.84 -16.40 14.19
C LYS A 495 45.89 -17.36 14.74
N HIS A 496 46.50 -17.04 15.88
CA HIS A 496 47.56 -17.88 16.46
C HIS A 496 47.00 -19.24 16.92
N TYR A 497 45.85 -19.25 17.59
CA TYR A 497 45.26 -20.48 18.13
C TYR A 497 44.23 -21.16 17.22
N SER A 498 43.97 -20.60 16.04
CA SER A 498 42.93 -21.09 15.12
C SER A 498 41.55 -21.20 15.78
N VAL A 499 41.19 -20.20 16.60
CA VAL A 499 39.88 -20.09 17.26
C VAL A 499 39.07 -18.94 16.68
N ILE A 500 37.75 -18.99 16.85
CA ILE A 500 36.83 -17.92 16.45
C ILE A 500 36.10 -17.46 17.70
N PHE A 501 36.24 -16.19 18.04
CA PHE A 501 35.47 -15.54 19.08
C PHE A 501 34.22 -14.92 18.45
N ASP A 502 33.05 -15.36 18.89
CA ASP A 502 31.78 -14.74 18.54
C ASP A 502 30.87 -14.60 19.76
N ASN A 503 29.87 -13.73 19.65
CA ASN A 503 28.83 -13.55 20.67
C ASN A 503 29.39 -13.23 22.07
N LEU A 504 30.41 -12.38 22.16
CA LEU A 504 31.06 -12.02 23.43
C LEU A 504 30.05 -11.31 24.35
N VAL A 505 29.84 -11.82 25.56
CA VAL A 505 28.90 -11.24 26.53
C VAL A 505 29.68 -10.71 27.73
N LYS A 506 29.38 -9.47 28.17
CA LYS A 506 29.94 -8.84 29.39
C LYS A 506 31.48 -8.96 29.53
N ILE A 507 32.21 -8.19 28.72
CA ILE A 507 33.68 -8.10 28.84
C ILE A 507 34.06 -7.52 30.21
N THR A 508 34.79 -8.30 31.00
CA THR A 508 35.25 -7.92 32.34
C THR A 508 36.67 -7.34 32.31
N THR A 509 37.08 -6.68 33.40
CA THR A 509 38.47 -6.22 33.56
C THR A 509 39.47 -7.39 33.53
N ALA A 510 39.06 -8.58 33.98
CA ALA A 510 39.89 -9.78 33.90
C ALA A 510 40.13 -10.21 32.45
N ASP A 511 39.11 -10.12 31.59
CA ASP A 511 39.25 -10.44 30.16
C ASP A 511 40.24 -9.51 29.46
N TYR A 512 40.20 -8.20 29.77
CA TYR A 512 41.20 -7.25 29.26
C TYR A 512 42.64 -7.64 29.68
N LYS A 513 42.84 -8.04 30.94
CA LYS A 513 44.16 -8.47 31.43
C LYS A 513 44.61 -9.78 30.77
N ASN A 514 43.71 -10.75 30.62
CA ASN A 514 44.03 -12.04 29.99
C ASN A 514 44.37 -11.87 28.51
N VAL A 515 43.62 -11.04 27.77
CA VAL A 515 43.94 -10.74 26.36
C VAL A 515 45.29 -10.05 26.24
N ASP A 516 45.60 -9.07 27.10
CA ASP A 516 46.90 -8.41 27.12
C ASP A 516 48.06 -9.39 27.39
N LEU A 517 47.89 -10.28 28.37
CA LEU A 517 48.87 -11.32 28.72
C LEU A 517 49.16 -12.25 27.53
N ILE A 518 48.11 -12.82 26.94
CA ILE A 518 48.21 -13.78 25.83
C ILE A 518 48.80 -13.10 24.60
N TYR A 519 48.32 -11.88 24.29
CA TYR A 519 48.84 -11.09 23.18
C TYR A 519 50.33 -10.79 23.32
N LYS A 520 50.77 -10.35 24.51
CA LYS A 520 52.20 -10.09 24.77
C LYS A 520 53.04 -11.36 24.64
N ASN A 521 52.52 -12.51 25.09
CA ASN A 521 53.20 -13.78 24.92
C ASN A 521 53.41 -14.13 23.44
N ILE A 522 52.38 -13.93 22.60
CA ILE A 522 52.45 -14.20 21.16
C ILE A 522 53.44 -13.25 20.45
N VAL A 523 53.45 -11.95 20.80
CA VAL A 523 54.18 -10.94 20.03
C VAL A 523 55.59 -10.65 20.55
N HIS A 524 55.81 -10.67 21.87
CA HIS A 524 57.06 -10.18 22.48
C HIS A 524 57.94 -11.29 23.05
N ASN A 525 57.50 -12.56 23.05
CA ASN A 525 58.18 -13.71 23.66
C ASN A 525 58.58 -13.56 25.14
N ASN A 526 58.26 -12.45 25.83
CA ASN A 526 58.58 -12.17 27.23
C ASN A 526 57.58 -11.20 27.87
N ILE A 527 57.20 -11.44 29.13
CA ILE A 527 56.42 -10.51 29.97
C ILE A 527 57.31 -10.10 31.14
N LEU A 528 57.65 -8.81 31.24
CA LEU A 528 58.25 -8.24 32.44
C LEU A 528 57.15 -8.08 33.49
N ASP A 529 57.30 -8.77 34.62
CA ASP A 529 56.42 -8.57 35.77
C ASP A 529 56.94 -7.36 36.59
N ASN A 530 56.14 -6.30 36.64
CA ASN A 530 56.46 -5.06 37.36
C ASN A 530 55.91 -5.07 38.80
N SER A 531 55.57 -6.24 39.37
CA SER A 531 55.11 -6.32 40.75
C SER A 531 56.22 -5.93 41.75
N GLU A 532 55.91 -5.01 42.66
CA GLU A 532 56.88 -4.38 43.58
C GLU A 532 57.46 -5.33 44.66
N ASP A 533 56.97 -6.57 44.82
CA ASP A 533 57.50 -7.56 45.78
C ASP A 533 57.09 -9.00 45.39
N GLY A 534 57.48 -9.45 44.20
CA GLY A 534 57.15 -10.78 43.68
C GLY A 534 57.84 -11.93 44.42
N THR A 535 57.31 -12.36 45.55
CA THR A 535 57.74 -13.62 46.19
C THR A 535 57.11 -14.81 45.47
N ILE A 536 57.91 -15.56 44.70
CA ILE A 536 57.48 -16.72 43.93
C ILE A 536 57.90 -18.00 44.67
N SER A 537 56.94 -18.91 44.85
CA SER A 537 57.16 -20.18 45.54
C SER A 537 57.20 -21.31 44.53
N ILE A 538 58.35 -21.95 44.36
CA ILE A 538 58.59 -22.91 43.27
C ILE A 538 59.02 -24.25 43.85
N GLU A 539 58.37 -25.31 43.39
CA GLU A 539 58.74 -26.68 43.73
C GLU A 539 59.78 -27.16 42.72
N THR A 540 61.05 -27.18 43.11
CA THR A 540 62.15 -27.52 42.20
C THR A 540 62.45 -29.02 42.27
N TYR A 541 62.34 -29.69 41.12
CA TYR A 541 62.59 -31.12 40.97
C TYR A 541 63.96 -31.38 40.35
N ASN A 542 64.71 -32.34 40.91
CA ASN A 542 65.97 -32.77 40.34
C ASN A 542 65.73 -33.70 39.15
N ARG A 543 65.61 -33.16 37.93
CA ARG A 543 65.50 -33.98 36.71
C ARG A 543 66.79 -34.76 36.37
N SER A 544 67.94 -34.38 36.95
CA SER A 544 69.27 -34.86 36.54
C SER A 544 69.85 -36.00 37.40
N GLY A 545 69.18 -36.41 38.48
CA GLY A 545 69.70 -37.40 39.43
C GLY A 545 70.97 -36.98 40.20
N ARG A 546 71.46 -35.73 40.03
CA ARG A 546 72.69 -35.24 40.67
C ARG A 546 72.48 -34.95 42.16
N LYS A 547 73.36 -35.46 43.03
CA LYS A 547 73.26 -35.29 44.49
C LYS A 547 73.32 -33.83 44.98
N ASP A 548 73.98 -32.93 44.24
CA ASP A 548 74.20 -31.53 44.65
C ASP A 548 73.34 -30.48 43.92
N TYR A 549 72.35 -30.91 43.12
CA TYR A 549 71.50 -30.04 42.30
C TYR A 549 70.91 -28.83 43.06
N LYS A 550 70.45 -29.04 44.31
CA LYS A 550 69.90 -27.96 45.15
C LYS A 550 70.91 -26.88 45.51
N LYS A 551 72.20 -27.20 45.64
CA LYS A 551 73.25 -26.22 45.97
C LYS A 551 73.71 -25.45 44.74
N ASP A 552 73.72 -26.09 43.57
CA ASP A 552 74.19 -25.49 42.33
C ASP A 552 73.21 -24.45 41.78
N ILE A 553 71.91 -24.71 41.84
CA ILE A 553 70.88 -23.74 41.40
C ILE A 553 70.92 -22.44 42.24
N LEU A 554 71.28 -22.55 43.53
CA LEU A 554 71.36 -21.42 44.46
C LEU A 554 72.64 -20.58 44.32
N LYS A 555 73.57 -20.97 43.44
CA LYS A 555 74.83 -20.26 43.18
C LYS A 555 74.81 -19.44 41.87
N LYS A 556 73.75 -19.56 41.07
CA LYS A 556 73.62 -18.83 39.80
C LYS A 556 73.19 -17.37 40.03
N ASP A 557 73.69 -16.48 39.19
CA ASP A 557 73.28 -15.06 39.14
C ASP A 557 71.85 -14.88 38.60
N SER A 558 71.30 -15.92 37.96
CA SER A 558 69.90 -16.02 37.56
C SER A 558 69.26 -17.30 38.10
N PHE A 559 68.00 -17.21 38.49
CA PHE A 559 67.16 -18.35 38.79
C PHE A 559 66.18 -18.56 37.65
N GLU A 560 66.10 -19.77 37.14
CA GLU A 560 65.18 -20.14 36.06
C GLU A 560 64.33 -21.32 36.50
N ALA A 561 63.03 -21.24 36.23
CA ALA A 561 62.10 -22.30 36.50
C ALA A 561 61.09 -22.41 35.36
N VAL A 562 60.73 -23.66 35.05
CA VAL A 562 59.66 -23.97 34.11
C VAL A 562 58.63 -24.80 34.83
N ASN A 563 57.36 -24.39 34.71
CA ASN A 563 56.25 -25.20 35.18
C ASN A 563 56.19 -26.48 34.32
N ASP A 564 56.13 -27.65 34.95
CA ASP A 564 56.09 -28.94 34.26
C ASP A 564 54.72 -29.22 33.63
N LYS A 565 53.72 -28.39 33.93
CA LYS A 565 52.39 -28.42 33.32
C LYS A 565 52.15 -27.19 32.47
N LYS A 566 51.64 -27.44 31.25
CA LYS A 566 51.13 -26.41 30.37
C LYS A 566 50.03 -25.61 31.06
N GLN A 567 50.07 -24.30 30.87
CA GLN A 567 49.06 -23.39 31.38
C GLN A 567 47.93 -23.27 30.37
N ILE A 568 46.68 -23.29 30.85
CA ILE A 568 45.49 -23.14 30.03
C ILE A 568 44.78 -21.85 30.42
N ALA A 569 44.67 -20.90 29.50
CA ALA A 569 43.89 -19.69 29.68
C ALA A 569 42.44 -19.92 29.21
N ASN A 570 41.47 -19.61 30.08
CA ASN A 570 40.07 -19.54 29.67
C ASN A 570 39.76 -18.13 29.18
N LEU A 571 39.40 -18.00 27.91
CA LEU A 571 39.06 -16.72 27.30
C LEU A 571 37.81 -16.89 26.44
N HIS A 572 36.74 -16.18 26.79
CA HIS A 572 35.46 -16.19 26.06
C HIS A 572 34.91 -17.59 25.74
N GLY A 573 35.04 -18.51 26.70
CA GLY A 573 34.57 -19.90 26.53
C GLY A 573 35.56 -20.84 25.83
N HIS A 574 36.70 -20.33 25.34
CA HIS A 574 37.77 -21.14 24.77
C HIS A 574 38.86 -21.44 25.80
N LYS A 575 39.34 -22.68 25.78
CA LYS A 575 40.53 -23.12 26.53
C LYS A 575 41.74 -23.03 25.60
N LEU A 576 42.61 -22.06 25.85
CA LEU A 576 43.80 -21.80 25.07
C LEU A 576 45.02 -22.38 25.80
N ASP A 577 45.74 -23.29 25.15
CA ASP A 577 47.04 -23.77 25.63
C ASP A 577 48.07 -22.66 25.40
N ILE A 578 48.45 -21.95 26.47
CA ILE A 578 49.39 -20.84 26.36
C ILE A 578 50.84 -21.29 26.53
N GLY A 579 51.11 -22.60 26.70
CA GLY A 579 52.44 -23.18 26.84
C GLY A 579 52.89 -23.37 28.29
N TYR A 580 54.16 -23.72 28.47
CA TYR A 580 54.79 -23.91 29.78
C TYR A 580 55.23 -22.57 30.33
N GLN A 581 54.78 -22.24 31.54
CA GLN A 581 55.22 -21.01 32.20
C GLN A 581 56.70 -21.10 32.53
N TYR A 582 57.50 -20.26 31.88
CA TYR A 582 58.91 -20.04 32.15
C TYR A 582 59.07 -18.77 32.98
N ILE A 583 59.82 -18.86 34.06
CA ILE A 583 60.13 -17.77 34.97
C ILE A 583 61.65 -17.65 35.04
N LYS A 584 62.16 -16.47 34.71
CA LYS A 584 63.57 -16.11 34.89
C LYS A 584 63.66 -14.91 35.82
N ILE A 585 64.41 -15.09 36.91
CA ILE A 585 64.70 -14.07 37.90
C ILE A 585 66.18 -13.74 37.82
N GLU A 586 66.51 -12.49 37.56
CA GLU A 586 67.88 -11.98 37.64
C GLU A 586 68.14 -11.47 39.05
N GLU A 587 69.28 -11.83 39.65
CA GLU A 587 69.62 -11.56 41.06
C GLU A 587 68.58 -12.08 42.09
N PRO A 588 68.34 -13.41 42.14
CA PRO A 588 67.34 -14.01 43.02
C PRO A 588 67.69 -13.87 44.52
N ILE A 589 66.69 -13.48 45.33
CA ILE A 589 66.76 -13.47 46.79
C ILE A 589 66.05 -14.72 47.33
N TYR A 590 66.80 -15.66 47.88
CA TYR A 590 66.26 -16.93 48.40
C TYR A 590 65.83 -16.81 49.86
N LEU A 591 64.52 -16.74 50.10
CA LEU A 591 63.94 -16.44 51.44
C LEU A 591 64.02 -17.61 52.43
N ASN A 592 63.94 -18.86 51.95
CA ASN A 592 63.97 -20.06 52.81
C ASN A 592 65.13 -21.01 52.48
N LYS A 593 66.25 -20.46 52.01
CA LYS A 593 67.43 -21.18 51.49
C LYS A 593 67.85 -22.37 52.38
N GLU A 594 68.08 -22.14 53.67
CA GLU A 594 68.60 -23.16 54.59
C GLU A 594 67.60 -24.28 54.87
N ARG A 595 66.31 -23.94 54.99
CA ARG A 595 65.22 -24.91 55.22
C ARG A 595 64.96 -25.77 53.98
N TYR A 596 65.12 -25.18 52.79
CA TYR A 596 65.00 -25.90 51.52
C TYR A 596 66.18 -26.87 51.29
N ILE A 597 67.42 -26.45 51.60
CA ILE A 597 68.62 -27.31 51.52
C ILE A 597 68.53 -28.48 52.49
N SER A 598 68.11 -28.24 53.73
CA SER A 598 67.95 -29.29 54.76
C SER A 598 66.76 -30.24 54.53
N GLY A 599 65.96 -30.00 53.48
CA GLY A 599 64.81 -30.83 53.12
C GLY A 599 63.58 -30.63 54.00
N LYS A 600 63.61 -29.67 54.94
CA LYS A 600 62.45 -29.31 55.79
C LYS A 600 61.35 -28.63 54.97
N ASP A 601 61.74 -27.83 53.99
CA ASP A 601 60.81 -27.23 53.03
C ASP A 601 60.99 -27.90 51.66
N LYS A 602 59.86 -28.31 51.05
CA LYS A 602 59.85 -28.90 49.70
C LYS A 602 59.83 -27.85 48.58
N ARG A 603 59.45 -26.61 48.90
CA ARG A 603 59.38 -25.49 47.96
C ARG A 603 60.46 -24.45 48.26
N LEU A 604 61.05 -23.91 47.21
CA LEU A 604 61.99 -22.80 47.29
C LEU A 604 61.22 -21.49 47.10
N HIS A 605 61.34 -20.59 48.07
CA HIS A 605 60.79 -19.24 48.00
C HIS A 605 61.87 -18.30 47.46
N VAL A 606 61.61 -17.73 46.28
CA VAL A 606 62.51 -16.81 45.59
C VAL A 606 61.79 -15.48 45.45
N SER A 607 62.44 -14.39 45.83
CA SER A 607 61.98 -13.03 45.61
C SER A 607 62.95 -12.29 44.68
N CYS A 608 62.49 -11.23 44.05
CA CYS A 608 63.28 -10.38 43.16
C CYS A 608 63.01 -8.91 43.46
N LYS A 609 63.96 -8.04 43.09
CA LYS A 609 63.69 -6.60 42.99
C LYS A 609 62.83 -6.32 41.75
N ALA A 610 62.08 -5.22 41.77
CA ALA A 610 61.25 -4.78 40.64
C ALA A 610 62.05 -4.78 39.32
N ASN A 611 61.38 -5.17 38.22
CA ASN A 611 61.93 -5.28 36.85
C ASN A 611 63.02 -6.35 36.64
N LYS A 612 63.21 -7.29 37.57
CA LYS A 612 64.16 -8.40 37.42
C LYS A 612 63.51 -9.78 37.31
N CYS A 613 62.18 -9.83 37.16
CA CYS A 613 61.45 -11.06 36.90
C CYS A 613 60.82 -11.03 35.52
N ILE A 614 61.20 -12.00 34.70
CA ILE A 614 60.63 -12.28 33.38
C ILE A 614 59.76 -13.51 33.52
N VAL A 615 58.48 -13.37 33.17
CA VAL A 615 57.55 -14.49 33.04
C VAL A 615 57.20 -14.59 31.56
N CYS A 616 57.43 -15.73 30.93
CA CYS A 616 57.00 -15.98 29.55
C CYS A 616 56.42 -17.39 29.45
N PHE A 617 55.83 -17.72 28.30
CA PHE A 617 55.33 -19.07 28.08
C PHE A 617 55.98 -19.67 26.84
N ILE A 618 56.62 -20.83 27.02
CA ILE A 618 57.38 -21.53 25.99
C ILE A 618 56.62 -22.77 25.50
N GLU A 619 56.79 -23.12 24.22
CA GLU A 619 56.07 -24.24 23.60
C GLU A 619 56.59 -25.63 24.05
N SER A 620 57.88 -25.74 24.33
CA SER A 620 58.56 -26.96 24.78
C SER A 620 59.50 -26.69 25.97
N ILE A 621 59.78 -27.73 26.77
CA ILE A 621 60.69 -27.66 27.94
C ILE A 621 62.09 -28.23 27.58
N GLU A 622 62.40 -28.38 26.30
CA GLU A 622 63.68 -28.97 25.85
C GLU A 622 64.87 -28.05 26.07
#